data_AF-A0A2N8PU22-F1
#
_entry.id   AF-A0A2N8PU22-F1
#
_cell.length_a   1.000
_cell.length_b   1.000
_cell.length_c   1.000
_cell.angle_alpha   90.00
_cell.angle_beta   90.00
_cell.angle_gamma   90.00
#
_symmetry.space_group_name_H-M   'P 1'
#
loop_
_entity.id
_entity.type
_entity.pdbx_description
1 polymer ?
#
loop_
_entity_poly.entity_id
_entity_poly.type
_entity_poly.pdbx_seq_one_letter_code
_entity_poly.pdbx_strand_id
1 'polypeptide(L)'
;MKVDISGIYLVDYKKNENAKIRKLYLDNDELSKFSRRIRMPSQKRLPDFDSINDSIFSTYPRFKIEELDTTNYLFFLSKFYDFIEESDDKNPWLSSLDELFDNQNDFKPNMIIYKLMEIDEETKTECLYICSFKRSMLMADKTLLFGKKKKDRDLGVTEINVLEKSNIFILPEQGFVCSIEKKGKKVGLKVYKAIELDKLFKIEALIDDYAEKKIRRFINDEENRKFKLTKEKADVYFKDKSGNNKVNEVIEKVKSSRSIDLKKTYATFSGRSTKTIQKISLERLNGVIQELKLYAKNPQKEHYFTIDEIPRIDTKEKQIYVDEKSIKIFAAMLNNEIIQKLLDGTIEIPYYQDE
;
A
#
# COMPACT_ATOMS: atom_id res chain seq x y z
N MET A 1 -23.04 -9.17 14.32
CA MET A 1 -21.60 -9.06 14.62
C MET A 1 -21.29 -8.00 15.68
N LYS A 2 -20.96 -8.47 16.89
CA LYS A 2 -20.37 -7.70 17.99
C LYS A 2 -18.86 -7.96 17.99
N VAL A 3 -18.09 -6.97 18.45
CA VAL A 3 -16.64 -7.08 18.63
C VAL A 3 -16.30 -6.90 20.10
N ASP A 4 -15.34 -7.68 20.59
CA ASP A 4 -14.81 -7.57 21.95
C ASP A 4 -13.28 -7.56 21.93
N ILE A 5 -12.67 -6.42 22.25
CA ILE A 5 -11.21 -6.23 22.20
C ILE A 5 -10.62 -6.66 23.53
N SER A 6 -9.69 -7.62 23.48
CA SER A 6 -8.98 -8.14 24.66
C SER A 6 -7.59 -7.54 24.85
N GLY A 7 -7.03 -6.91 23.81
CA GLY A 7 -5.73 -6.27 23.90
C GLY A 7 -5.39 -5.40 22.70
N ILE A 8 -4.56 -4.39 22.94
CA ILE A 8 -4.04 -3.50 21.90
C ILE A 8 -2.52 -3.44 22.03
N TYR A 9 -1.84 -3.70 20.93
CA TYR A 9 -0.39 -3.86 20.89
C TYR A 9 0.21 -2.90 19.87
N LEU A 10 1.35 -2.32 20.24
CA LEU A 10 2.24 -1.62 19.33
C LEU A 10 3.34 -2.58 18.91
N VAL A 11 3.61 -2.63 17.60
CA VAL A 11 4.64 -3.51 17.04
C VAL A 11 5.62 -2.69 16.22
N ASP A 12 6.90 -2.85 16.53
CA ASP A 12 8.03 -2.44 15.69
C ASP A 12 8.47 -3.68 14.89
N TYR A 13 7.94 -3.78 13.69
CA TYR A 13 8.24 -4.87 12.77
C TYR A 13 9.32 -4.46 11.77
N LYS A 14 10.42 -5.19 11.76
CA LYS A 14 11.47 -5.06 10.74
C LYS A 14 11.72 -6.43 10.14
N LYS A 15 11.61 -6.53 8.81
CA LYS A 15 11.90 -7.77 8.07
C LYS A 15 13.31 -8.26 8.42
N ASN A 16 13.42 -9.54 8.77
CA ASN A 16 14.65 -10.23 9.22
C ASN A 16 15.16 -9.87 10.63
N GLU A 17 14.39 -9.12 11.42
CA GLU A 17 14.66 -8.90 12.84
C GLU A 17 13.51 -9.48 13.68
N ASN A 18 13.78 -9.76 14.96
CA ASN A 18 12.70 -10.10 15.89
C ASN A 18 11.85 -8.85 16.13
N ALA A 19 10.56 -8.96 15.83
CA ALA A 19 9.63 -7.86 16.06
C ALA A 19 9.52 -7.56 17.56
N LYS A 20 9.59 -6.28 17.92
CA LYS A 20 9.38 -5.83 19.30
C LYS A 20 7.90 -5.53 19.49
N ILE A 21 7.33 -5.97 20.61
CA ILE A 21 5.91 -5.81 20.92
C ILE A 21 5.78 -5.15 22.29
N ARG A 22 4.91 -4.15 22.38
CA ARG A 22 4.51 -3.50 23.62
C ARG A 22 2.99 -3.51 23.71
N LYS A 23 2.44 -4.02 24.81
CA LYS A 23 1.00 -3.96 25.09
C LYS A 23 0.64 -2.60 25.70
N LEU A 24 -0.44 -1.98 25.22
CA LEU A 24 -0.96 -0.75 25.83
C LEU A 24 -1.67 -1.09 27.14
N TYR A 25 -1.35 -0.35 28.20
CA TYR A 25 -2.02 -0.48 29.48
C TYR A 25 -3.39 0.20 29.42
N LEU A 26 -4.42 -0.60 29.20
CA LEU A 26 -5.83 -0.20 29.14
C LEU A 26 -6.63 -1.10 30.05
N ASP A 27 -7.54 -0.52 30.83
CA ASP A 27 -8.45 -1.32 31.63
C ASP A 27 -9.60 -1.92 30.77
N ASN A 28 -10.34 -2.86 31.35
CA ASN A 28 -11.43 -3.54 30.65
C ASN A 28 -12.57 -2.58 30.26
N ASP A 29 -12.80 -1.49 31.01
CA ASP A 29 -13.85 -0.52 30.71
C ASP A 29 -13.46 0.34 29.49
N GLU A 30 -12.19 0.73 29.38
CA GLU A 30 -11.62 1.43 28.24
C GLU A 30 -11.64 0.55 26.98
N LEU A 31 -11.23 -0.71 27.09
CA LEU A 31 -11.30 -1.68 26.00
C LEU A 31 -12.76 -1.91 25.55
N SER A 32 -13.70 -2.02 26.49
CA SER A 32 -15.13 -2.17 26.18
C SER A 32 -15.70 -0.94 25.47
N LYS A 33 -15.33 0.27 25.92
CA LYS A 33 -15.71 1.53 25.25
C LYS A 33 -15.19 1.58 23.82
N PHE A 34 -13.92 1.20 23.61
CA PHE A 34 -13.32 1.20 22.27
C PHE A 34 -13.93 0.14 21.34
N SER A 35 -14.26 -1.04 21.89
CA SER A 35 -14.93 -2.12 21.16
C SER A 35 -16.26 -1.70 20.54
N ARG A 36 -16.99 -0.78 21.17
CA ARG A 36 -18.27 -0.23 20.65
C ARG A 36 -18.08 0.77 19.51
N ARG A 37 -16.88 1.31 19.33
CA ARG A 37 -16.58 2.38 18.38
C ARG A 37 -15.88 1.89 17.12
N ILE A 38 -15.14 0.79 17.22
CA ILE A 38 -14.38 0.21 16.12
C ILE A 38 -15.31 -0.12 14.94
N ARG A 39 -14.94 0.36 13.74
CA ARG A 39 -15.70 0.14 12.51
C ARG A 39 -15.03 -0.92 11.68
N MET A 40 -15.56 -2.13 11.77
CA MET A 40 -15.07 -3.27 10.99
C MET A 40 -15.20 -3.00 9.48
N PRO A 41 -14.18 -3.34 8.67
CA PRO A 41 -14.28 -3.22 7.23
C PRO A 41 -15.41 -4.09 6.70
N SER A 42 -16.18 -3.55 5.75
CA SER A 42 -17.26 -4.32 5.12
C SER A 42 -16.71 -5.59 4.46
N GLN A 43 -17.27 -6.73 4.85
CA GLN A 43 -16.94 -8.07 4.34
C GLN A 43 -17.81 -8.47 3.13
N LYS A 44 -18.96 -7.80 2.89
CA LYS A 44 -19.98 -8.16 1.87
C LYS A 44 -19.50 -8.22 0.41
N ARG A 45 -18.30 -7.72 0.11
CA ARG A 45 -17.70 -7.70 -1.24
C ARG A 45 -16.21 -8.02 -1.21
N LEU A 46 -15.76 -8.78 -0.21
CA LEU A 46 -14.40 -9.25 -0.14
C LEU A 46 -14.32 -10.55 -0.97
N PRO A 47 -13.66 -10.56 -2.15
CA PRO A 47 -13.57 -11.76 -2.95
C PRO A 47 -12.83 -12.84 -2.18
N ASP A 48 -13.39 -14.04 -2.19
CA ASP A 48 -12.89 -15.19 -1.45
C ASP A 48 -12.10 -16.11 -2.36
N PHE A 49 -11.01 -16.65 -1.85
CA PHE A 49 -10.10 -17.52 -2.58
C PHE A 49 -9.61 -18.65 -1.68
N ASP A 50 -9.56 -19.85 -2.25
CA ASP A 50 -9.04 -21.02 -1.55
C ASP A 50 -7.51 -20.94 -1.35
N SER A 51 -6.82 -20.21 -2.24
CA SER A 51 -5.36 -20.02 -2.21
C SER A 51 -4.93 -18.74 -2.92
N ILE A 52 -3.67 -18.31 -2.72
CA ILE A 52 -3.10 -17.26 -3.58
C ILE A 52 -2.93 -17.80 -4.98
N ASN A 53 -3.68 -17.22 -5.91
CA ASN A 53 -3.56 -17.51 -7.32
C ASN A 53 -3.63 -16.21 -8.14
N ASP A 54 -3.31 -16.35 -9.42
CA ASP A 54 -3.25 -15.27 -10.39
C ASP A 54 -4.50 -14.37 -10.47
N SER A 55 -5.66 -14.89 -10.09
CA SER A 55 -6.91 -14.14 -10.20
C SER A 55 -7.03 -13.03 -9.14
N ILE A 56 -6.36 -13.17 -7.99
CA ILE A 56 -6.39 -12.21 -6.88
C ILE A 56 -5.87 -10.83 -7.34
N PHE A 57 -4.74 -10.83 -8.03
CA PHE A 57 -3.97 -9.62 -8.33
C PHE A 57 -4.46 -8.86 -9.57
N SER A 58 -5.39 -9.47 -10.34
CA SER A 58 -5.95 -8.90 -11.56
C SER A 58 -6.73 -7.60 -11.33
N THR A 59 -7.50 -7.55 -10.23
CA THR A 59 -8.55 -6.53 -10.07
C THR A 59 -8.73 -6.04 -8.64
N TYR A 60 -8.39 -6.85 -7.64
CA TYR A 60 -8.89 -6.62 -6.28
C TYR A 60 -7.76 -6.15 -5.34
N PRO A 61 -7.79 -4.89 -4.85
CA PRO A 61 -6.87 -4.43 -3.80
C PRO A 61 -7.22 -5.01 -2.42
N ARG A 62 -8.23 -5.89 -2.37
CA ARG A 62 -8.85 -6.50 -1.19
C ARG A 62 -9.20 -7.94 -1.53
N PHE A 63 -8.91 -8.89 -0.65
CA PHE A 63 -9.22 -10.30 -0.85
C PHE A 63 -9.28 -11.04 0.49
N LYS A 64 -9.90 -12.21 0.50
CA LYS A 64 -9.88 -13.17 1.60
C LYS A 64 -9.21 -14.45 1.12
N ILE A 65 -8.42 -15.06 2.00
CA ILE A 65 -7.90 -16.41 1.87
C ILE A 65 -8.42 -17.18 3.07
N GLU A 66 -9.14 -18.27 2.84
CA GLU A 66 -9.74 -19.05 3.94
C GLU A 66 -8.70 -19.75 4.80
N GLU A 67 -7.65 -20.27 4.16
CA GLU A 67 -6.59 -21.03 4.82
C GLU A 67 -5.22 -20.65 4.23
N LEU A 68 -4.34 -20.12 5.08
CA LEU A 68 -2.94 -19.90 4.73
C LEU A 68 -2.18 -21.23 4.80
N ASP A 69 -1.81 -21.76 3.64
CA ASP A 69 -0.95 -22.95 3.52
C ASP A 69 0.55 -22.57 3.40
N THR A 70 1.44 -23.55 3.58
CA THR A 70 2.90 -23.36 3.56
C THR A 70 3.50 -23.02 2.20
N THR A 71 2.75 -23.20 1.11
CA THR A 71 3.19 -22.87 -0.26
C THR A 71 3.01 -21.39 -0.57
N ASN A 72 2.21 -20.70 0.23
CA ASN A 72 1.88 -19.29 0.09
C ASN A 72 2.94 -18.37 0.74
N TYR A 73 3.43 -17.36 0.02
CA TYR A 73 4.40 -16.41 0.59
C TYR A 73 3.84 -15.52 1.73
N LEU A 74 2.52 -15.48 1.93
CA LEU A 74 1.84 -14.86 3.06
C LEU A 74 1.70 -15.79 4.27
N PHE A 75 2.10 -17.07 4.18
CA PHE A 75 2.02 -18.04 5.28
C PHE A 75 2.71 -17.55 6.56
N PHE A 76 3.75 -16.73 6.44
CA PHE A 76 4.42 -16.17 7.61
C PHE A 76 3.47 -15.38 8.52
N LEU A 77 2.34 -14.88 8.02
CA LEU A 77 1.31 -14.21 8.83
C LEU A 77 0.63 -15.17 9.82
N SER A 78 0.58 -16.47 9.51
CA SER A 78 0.15 -17.50 10.46
C SER A 78 1.13 -17.58 11.65
N LYS A 79 2.44 -17.64 11.36
CA LYS A 79 3.48 -17.59 12.40
C LYS A 79 3.48 -16.27 13.17
N PHE A 80 3.20 -15.17 12.49
CA PHE A 80 3.08 -13.85 13.12
C PHE A 80 1.89 -13.82 14.08
N TYR A 81 0.75 -14.42 13.72
CA TYR A 81 -0.40 -14.54 14.60
C TYR A 81 -0.04 -15.28 15.90
N ASP A 82 0.58 -16.47 15.79
CA ASP A 82 1.00 -17.24 16.95
C ASP A 82 2.00 -16.47 17.82
N PHE A 83 2.93 -15.73 17.20
CA PHE A 83 3.86 -14.85 17.90
C PHE A 83 3.16 -13.75 18.70
N ILE A 84 2.10 -13.13 18.16
CA ILE A 84 1.28 -12.16 18.90
C ILE A 84 0.49 -12.85 20.02
N GLU A 85 -0.06 -14.05 19.80
CA GLU A 85 -0.76 -14.76 20.87
C GLU A 85 0.15 -15.08 22.06
N GLU A 86 1.33 -15.62 21.80
CA GLU A 86 2.33 -15.90 22.83
C GLU A 86 2.87 -14.64 23.51
N SER A 87 2.81 -13.49 22.82
CA SER A 87 3.30 -12.22 23.34
C SER A 87 2.50 -11.72 24.54
N ASP A 88 1.24 -12.12 24.67
CA ASP A 88 0.31 -11.64 25.70
C ASP A 88 0.79 -12.01 27.12
N ASP A 89 1.52 -13.13 27.24
CA ASP A 89 2.03 -13.64 28.52
C ASP A 89 3.49 -13.25 28.81
N LYS A 90 4.24 -12.84 27.77
CA LYS A 90 5.72 -12.74 27.84
C LYS A 90 6.28 -11.33 27.63
N ASN A 91 5.56 -10.43 26.96
CA ASN A 91 6.11 -9.14 26.54
C ASN A 91 5.75 -7.98 27.48
N PRO A 92 6.66 -6.99 27.62
CA PRO A 92 6.47 -5.89 28.55
C PRO A 92 5.34 -4.95 28.12
N TRP A 93 4.65 -4.40 29.11
CA TRP A 93 3.77 -3.27 28.93
C TRP A 93 4.56 -2.07 28.37
N LEU A 94 3.86 -1.20 27.63
CA LEU A 94 4.37 0.14 27.36
C LEU A 94 4.37 0.92 28.66
N SER A 95 5.56 1.23 29.19
CA SER A 95 5.69 1.82 30.53
C SER A 95 5.24 3.30 30.55
N SER A 96 5.37 4.02 29.44
CA SER A 96 4.85 5.38 29.26
C SER A 96 4.60 5.69 27.79
N LEU A 97 3.62 6.55 27.48
CA LEU A 97 3.49 7.12 26.14
C LEU A 97 4.69 7.98 25.75
N ASP A 98 5.42 8.57 26.71
CA ASP A 98 6.60 9.40 26.46
C ASP A 98 7.68 8.63 25.69
N GLU A 99 7.76 7.30 25.90
CA GLU A 99 8.64 6.40 25.15
C GLU A 99 8.42 6.50 23.63
N LEU A 100 7.21 6.81 23.18
CA LEU A 100 6.87 6.91 21.75
C LEU A 100 7.27 8.27 21.14
N PHE A 101 7.52 9.29 21.97
CA PHE A 101 7.95 10.63 21.53
C PHE A 101 9.48 10.77 21.50
N ASP A 102 10.20 9.92 22.21
CA ASP A 102 11.65 9.96 22.27
C ASP A 102 12.28 9.40 20.98
N ASN A 103 12.98 10.26 20.24
CA ASN A 103 13.69 9.87 19.01
C ASN A 103 14.88 8.94 19.28
N GLN A 104 15.42 8.93 20.51
CA GLN A 104 16.51 8.04 20.93
C GLN A 104 16.01 6.66 21.38
N ASN A 105 14.70 6.47 21.53
CA ASN A 105 14.14 5.16 21.86
C ASN A 105 14.37 4.16 20.71
N ASP A 106 14.71 2.93 21.08
CA ASP A 106 14.97 1.82 20.18
C ASP A 106 13.69 1.12 19.69
N PHE A 107 12.54 1.45 20.30
CA PHE A 107 11.22 0.97 19.92
C PHE A 107 10.50 1.98 19.02
N LYS A 108 10.38 1.67 17.72
CA LYS A 108 9.79 2.56 16.71
C LYS A 108 8.60 1.86 16.06
N PRO A 109 7.42 1.86 16.69
CA PRO A 109 6.29 1.08 16.19
C PRO A 109 5.86 1.56 14.81
N ASN A 110 5.58 0.61 13.92
CA ASN A 110 5.03 0.84 12.59
C ASN A 110 3.64 0.19 12.42
N MET A 111 3.21 -0.63 13.39
CA MET A 111 1.89 -1.27 13.40
C MET A 111 1.19 -1.13 14.75
N ILE A 112 -0.14 -1.14 14.67
CA ILE A 112 -1.06 -1.29 15.81
C ILE A 112 -1.87 -2.56 15.56
N ILE A 113 -1.92 -3.44 16.56
CA ILE A 113 -2.68 -4.69 16.50
C ILE A 113 -3.78 -4.66 17.55
N TYR A 114 -5.00 -4.93 17.12
CA TYR A 114 -6.14 -5.18 17.99
C TYR A 114 -6.37 -6.68 18.05
N LYS A 115 -6.17 -7.26 19.24
CA LYS A 115 -6.60 -8.63 19.53
C LYS A 115 -8.05 -8.56 19.97
N LEU A 116 -8.93 -9.21 19.21
CA LEU A 116 -10.36 -9.12 19.44
C LEU A 116 -11.08 -10.42 19.08
N MET A 117 -12.29 -10.55 19.61
CA MET A 117 -13.22 -11.62 19.28
C MET A 117 -14.36 -11.04 18.44
N GLU A 118 -14.56 -11.57 17.24
CA GLU A 118 -15.78 -11.37 16.46
C GLU A 118 -16.85 -12.35 16.95
N ILE A 119 -18.00 -11.81 17.36
CA ILE A 119 -19.14 -12.57 17.88
C ILE A 119 -20.32 -12.38 16.94
N ASP A 120 -20.72 -13.44 16.24
CA ASP A 120 -21.91 -13.45 15.40
C ASP A 120 -22.82 -14.61 15.77
N GLU A 121 -23.99 -14.28 16.32
CA GLU A 121 -24.93 -15.23 16.94
C GLU A 121 -24.21 -16.13 17.97
N GLU A 122 -23.91 -17.37 17.61
CA GLU A 122 -23.20 -18.35 18.45
C GLU A 122 -21.73 -18.56 18.05
N THR A 123 -21.30 -17.99 16.92
CA THR A 123 -19.92 -18.14 16.43
C THR A 123 -18.99 -17.11 17.05
N LYS A 124 -17.87 -17.58 17.59
CA LYS A 124 -16.78 -16.76 18.11
C LYS A 124 -15.54 -17.01 17.28
N THR A 125 -14.98 -15.95 16.70
CA THR A 125 -13.73 -16.02 15.94
C THR A 125 -12.71 -15.10 16.57
N GLU A 126 -11.53 -15.65 16.88
CA GLU A 126 -10.40 -14.85 17.36
C GLU A 126 -9.69 -14.21 16.18
N CYS A 127 -9.47 -12.91 16.28
CA CYS A 127 -8.93 -12.11 15.20
C CYS A 127 -7.84 -11.17 15.70
N LEU A 128 -6.80 -11.01 14.86
CA LEU A 128 -5.87 -9.89 14.94
C LEU A 128 -6.21 -8.91 13.83
N TYR A 129 -6.61 -7.69 14.20
CA TYR A 129 -6.84 -6.59 13.27
C TYR A 129 -5.64 -5.66 13.25
N ILE A 130 -5.08 -5.43 12.06
CA ILE A 130 -3.80 -4.74 11.90
C ILE A 130 -4.00 -3.38 11.22
N CYS A 131 -3.44 -2.33 11.82
CA CYS A 131 -3.42 -0.97 11.32
C CYS A 131 -1.98 -0.44 11.24
N SER A 132 -1.73 0.51 10.33
CA SER A 132 -0.46 1.23 10.33
C SER A 132 -0.40 2.24 11.47
N PHE A 133 0.71 2.24 12.21
CA PHE A 133 1.03 3.32 13.15
C PHE A 133 1.44 4.58 12.36
N LYS A 134 0.98 5.74 12.82
CA LYS A 134 1.36 7.04 12.23
C LYS A 134 1.79 7.99 13.33
N ARG A 135 2.88 8.72 13.13
CA ARG A 135 3.33 9.76 14.09
C ARG A 135 2.26 10.81 14.38
N SER A 136 1.36 11.10 13.43
CA SER A 136 0.23 12.01 13.63
C SER A 136 -0.80 11.52 14.66
N MET A 137 -0.72 10.26 15.11
CA MET A 137 -1.53 9.73 16.20
C MET A 137 -0.99 10.14 17.58
N LEU A 138 0.26 10.59 17.65
CA LEU A 138 0.89 11.10 18.85
C LEU A 138 0.67 12.61 18.92
N MET A 139 0.11 13.10 20.03
CA MET A 139 -0.06 14.53 20.28
C MET A 139 0.62 14.92 21.59
N ALA A 140 1.42 15.98 21.56
CA ALA A 140 2.01 16.56 22.76
C ALA A 140 1.06 17.61 23.36
N ASP A 141 0.91 17.55 24.68
CA ASP A 141 0.19 18.50 25.54
C ASP A 141 -1.36 18.59 25.40
N LYS A 142 -2.05 18.22 26.50
CA LYS A 142 -3.50 18.37 26.72
C LYS A 142 -3.97 19.83 26.73
N THR A 143 -3.10 20.81 27.04
CA THR A 143 -3.51 22.21 27.23
C THR A 143 -4.07 22.86 25.96
N LEU A 144 -3.64 22.42 24.77
CA LEU A 144 -4.15 22.88 23.47
C LEU A 144 -5.63 22.51 23.22
N LEU A 145 -6.17 21.51 23.91
CA LEU A 145 -7.55 21.04 23.74
C LEU A 145 -8.59 21.84 24.55
N PHE A 146 -8.16 22.61 25.56
CA PHE A 146 -9.08 23.46 26.34
C PHE A 146 -9.54 24.72 25.57
N GLY A 147 -8.92 25.03 24.42
CA GLY A 147 -9.20 26.25 23.65
C GLY A 147 -10.23 26.15 22.53
N LYS A 148 -10.53 24.95 21.99
CA LYS A 148 -11.58 24.76 20.95
C LYS A 148 -11.78 23.27 20.66
N LYS A 149 -12.90 22.71 21.15
CA LYS A 149 -13.52 21.51 20.58
C LYS A 149 -13.92 21.80 19.12
N LYS A 150 -12.99 21.74 18.17
CA LYS A 150 -13.35 21.49 16.78
C LYS A 150 -13.59 19.98 16.67
N LYS A 151 -14.88 19.61 16.65
CA LYS A 151 -15.32 18.34 16.06
C LYS A 151 -14.82 18.30 14.62
N ASP A 152 -13.63 17.73 14.39
CA ASP A 152 -13.26 17.30 13.06
C ASP A 152 -14.07 16.04 12.77
N ARG A 153 -15.10 16.18 11.93
CA ARG A 153 -16.08 15.13 11.63
C ARG A 153 -15.48 13.95 10.84
N ASP A 154 -14.21 14.04 10.42
CA ASP A 154 -13.60 13.08 9.50
C ASP A 154 -12.77 11.97 10.15
N LEU A 155 -12.38 12.09 11.43
CA LEU A 155 -11.47 11.10 12.05
C LEU A 155 -12.09 10.14 13.05
N GLY A 156 -13.25 10.45 13.65
CA GLY A 156 -13.93 9.56 14.59
C GLY A 156 -12.97 8.98 15.64
N VAL A 157 -12.49 9.80 16.57
CA VAL A 157 -11.43 9.44 17.52
C VAL A 157 -11.93 9.50 18.96
N THR A 158 -11.55 8.52 19.78
CA THR A 158 -11.59 8.58 21.25
C THR A 158 -10.20 8.92 21.75
N GLU A 159 -10.11 9.95 22.57
CA GLU A 159 -8.95 10.17 23.43
C GLU A 159 -8.94 9.02 24.46
N ILE A 160 -7.88 8.21 24.45
CA ILE A 160 -7.68 7.21 25.49
C ILE A 160 -6.65 7.78 26.45
N ASN A 161 -6.99 7.83 27.74
CA ASN A 161 -6.10 8.27 28.80
C ASN A 161 -5.09 7.16 29.11
N VAL A 162 -4.16 6.91 28.18
CA VAL A 162 -3.03 6.03 28.46
C VAL A 162 -2.01 6.84 29.25
N LEU A 163 -2.12 6.74 30.57
CA LEU A 163 -1.19 7.24 31.59
C LEU A 163 -1.18 8.78 31.78
N GLU A 164 -1.17 9.20 33.04
CA GLU A 164 -1.26 10.59 33.51
C GLU A 164 -0.03 11.45 33.16
N LYS A 165 0.16 11.79 31.88
CA LYS A 165 1.03 12.90 31.45
C LYS A 165 0.45 13.64 30.25
N SER A 166 1.03 14.78 29.93
CA SER A 166 0.59 15.76 28.92
C SER A 166 0.36 15.18 27.51
N ASN A 167 0.89 14.01 27.19
CA ASN A 167 0.89 13.43 25.85
C ASN A 167 -0.31 12.49 25.61
N ILE A 168 -0.83 12.48 24.38
CA ILE A 168 -2.02 11.70 23.97
C ILE A 168 -1.63 10.76 22.84
N PHE A 169 -2.20 9.55 22.86
CA PHE A 169 -2.17 8.62 21.73
C PHE A 169 -3.57 8.33 21.21
N ILE A 170 -3.80 8.65 19.94
CA ILE A 170 -5.06 8.46 19.24
C ILE A 170 -5.09 7.10 18.56
N LEU A 171 -5.97 6.22 19.01
CA LEU A 171 -6.16 4.90 18.40
C LEU A 171 -7.06 4.96 17.16
N PRO A 172 -6.67 4.30 16.04
CA PRO A 172 -7.50 4.25 14.85
C PRO A 172 -8.74 3.37 15.05
N GLU A 173 -9.93 3.95 14.92
CA GLU A 173 -11.22 3.23 14.97
C GLU A 173 -11.59 2.55 13.64
N GLN A 174 -10.88 2.87 12.56
CA GLN A 174 -11.15 2.37 11.21
C GLN A 174 -9.87 2.33 10.36
N GLY A 175 -9.99 1.77 9.16
CA GLY A 175 -8.92 1.83 8.16
C GLY A 175 -7.89 0.70 8.24
N PHE A 176 -8.27 -0.43 8.85
CA PHE A 176 -7.50 -1.67 8.92
C PHE A 176 -6.90 -2.07 7.57
N VAL A 177 -5.68 -2.60 7.64
CA VAL A 177 -4.91 -3.07 6.49
C VAL A 177 -5.25 -4.54 6.19
N CYS A 178 -5.29 -5.37 7.22
CA CYS A 178 -5.73 -6.74 7.16
C CYS A 178 -6.31 -7.21 8.50
N SER A 179 -6.96 -8.37 8.50
CA SER A 179 -7.20 -9.16 9.70
C SER A 179 -6.73 -10.59 9.48
N ILE A 180 -6.17 -11.20 10.51
CA ILE A 180 -5.81 -12.62 10.55
C ILE A 180 -6.79 -13.29 11.51
N GLU A 181 -7.47 -14.34 11.07
CA GLU A 181 -8.49 -15.04 11.85
C GLU A 181 -8.05 -16.48 12.13
N LYS A 182 -8.21 -16.93 13.37
CA LYS A 182 -7.91 -18.32 13.76
C LYS A 182 -9.18 -19.04 14.13
N LYS A 183 -9.41 -20.19 13.48
CA LYS A 183 -10.52 -21.12 13.75
C LYS A 183 -9.95 -22.50 14.00
N GLY A 184 -9.69 -22.82 15.27
CA GLY A 184 -8.95 -24.02 15.64
C GLY A 184 -7.51 -23.97 15.13
N LYS A 185 -7.10 -24.93 14.29
CA LYS A 185 -5.76 -24.95 13.67
C LYS A 185 -5.67 -24.17 12.36
N LYS A 186 -6.80 -23.74 11.79
CA LYS A 186 -6.83 -23.02 10.51
C LYS A 186 -6.65 -21.54 10.74
N VAL A 187 -5.78 -20.93 9.92
CA VAL A 187 -5.54 -19.49 9.94
C VAL A 187 -5.94 -18.89 8.60
N GLY A 188 -6.94 -18.01 8.63
CA GLY A 188 -7.41 -17.26 7.47
C GLY A 188 -6.85 -15.84 7.45
N LEU A 189 -6.86 -15.21 6.27
CA LEU A 189 -6.38 -13.86 6.06
C LEU A 189 -7.39 -13.04 5.27
N LYS A 190 -7.78 -11.88 5.80
CA LYS A 190 -8.56 -10.87 5.07
C LYS A 190 -7.66 -9.66 4.82
N VAL A 191 -7.38 -9.36 3.56
CA VAL A 191 -6.62 -8.19 3.15
C VAL A 191 -7.57 -7.09 2.69
N TYR A 192 -7.48 -5.91 3.30
CA TYR A 192 -8.31 -4.74 2.98
C TYR A 192 -7.53 -3.65 2.24
N LYS A 193 -6.19 -3.66 2.34
CA LYS A 193 -5.31 -2.73 1.64
C LYS A 193 -3.99 -3.44 1.29
N ALA A 194 -3.95 -4.16 0.17
CA ALA A 194 -2.79 -4.98 -0.19
C ALA A 194 -1.47 -4.20 -0.29
N ILE A 195 -1.50 -2.97 -0.82
CA ILE A 195 -0.30 -2.11 -0.93
C ILE A 195 0.20 -1.65 0.45
N GLU A 196 -0.70 -1.40 1.40
CA GLU A 196 -0.30 -1.07 2.77
C GLU A 196 0.19 -2.31 3.52
N LEU A 197 -0.33 -3.51 3.20
CA LEU A 197 0.18 -4.77 3.75
C LEU A 197 1.65 -4.99 3.38
N ASP A 198 2.01 -4.75 2.11
CA ASP A 198 3.41 -4.74 1.69
C ASP A 198 4.23 -3.73 2.51
N LYS A 199 3.77 -2.48 2.68
CA LYS A 199 4.54 -1.47 3.44
C LYS A 199 4.81 -1.91 4.87
N LEU A 200 3.84 -2.59 5.50
CA LEU A 200 3.95 -3.07 6.86
C LEU A 200 4.94 -4.24 6.97
N PHE A 201 4.84 -5.23 6.09
CA PHE A 201 5.59 -6.49 6.22
C PHE A 201 6.74 -6.67 5.21
N LYS A 202 6.94 -5.71 4.30
CA LYS A 202 7.91 -5.72 3.19
C LYS A 202 7.79 -6.99 2.31
N ILE A 203 6.60 -7.21 1.77
CA ILE A 203 6.23 -8.39 0.97
C ILE A 203 6.36 -8.04 -0.52
N GLU A 204 7.60 -7.98 -1.00
CA GLU A 204 7.88 -7.55 -2.37
C GLU A 204 7.19 -8.42 -3.44
N ALA A 205 7.08 -9.73 -3.21
CA ALA A 205 6.36 -10.66 -4.09
C ALA A 205 4.90 -10.22 -4.34
N LEU A 206 4.24 -9.65 -3.32
CA LEU A 206 2.89 -9.11 -3.46
C LEU A 206 2.84 -7.94 -4.44
N ILE A 207 3.80 -7.03 -4.35
CA ILE A 207 3.90 -5.88 -5.26
C ILE A 207 4.24 -6.34 -6.68
N ASP A 208 5.15 -7.30 -6.81
CA ASP A 208 5.56 -7.87 -8.09
C ASP A 208 4.37 -8.54 -8.81
N ASP A 209 3.55 -9.32 -8.10
CA ASP A 209 2.35 -9.95 -8.64
C ASP A 209 1.32 -8.91 -9.14
N TYR A 210 1.08 -7.86 -8.34
CA TYR A 210 0.21 -6.76 -8.78
C TYR A 210 0.79 -6.04 -10.00
N ALA A 211 2.08 -5.70 -10.00
CA ALA A 211 2.72 -5.00 -11.09
C ALA A 211 2.59 -5.79 -12.41
N GLU A 212 2.87 -7.10 -12.37
CA GLU A 212 2.71 -7.99 -13.51
C GLU A 212 1.28 -7.96 -14.05
N LYS A 213 0.27 -8.18 -13.20
CA LYS A 213 -1.13 -8.19 -13.66
C LYS A 213 -1.55 -6.82 -14.22
N LYS A 214 -1.05 -5.72 -13.67
CA LYS A 214 -1.33 -4.37 -14.17
C LYS A 214 -0.70 -4.10 -15.53
N ILE A 215 0.52 -4.58 -15.76
CA ILE A 215 1.18 -4.54 -17.07
C ILE A 215 0.35 -5.33 -18.08
N ARG A 216 -0.05 -6.56 -17.76
CA ARG A 216 -0.88 -7.41 -18.63
C ARG A 216 -2.25 -6.78 -18.95
N ARG A 217 -2.79 -5.93 -18.08
CA ARG A 217 -4.05 -5.21 -18.36
C ARG A 217 -3.94 -4.17 -19.47
N PHE A 218 -2.76 -3.63 -19.77
CA PHE A 218 -2.60 -2.71 -20.90
C PHE A 218 -2.75 -3.41 -22.25
N ILE A 219 -2.53 -4.72 -22.31
CA ILE A 219 -2.58 -5.53 -23.54
C ILE A 219 -3.69 -6.59 -23.48
N ASN A 220 -4.70 -6.38 -22.64
CA ASN A 220 -5.81 -7.32 -22.53
C ASN A 220 -6.64 -7.31 -23.84
N ASP A 221 -7.00 -8.50 -24.33
CA ASP A 221 -7.81 -8.65 -25.55
C ASP A 221 -9.26 -8.18 -25.34
N GLU A 222 -9.77 -8.23 -24.11
CA GLU A 222 -11.08 -7.68 -23.76
C GLU A 222 -10.98 -6.16 -23.58
N GLU A 223 -11.49 -5.42 -24.57
CA GLU A 223 -11.47 -3.96 -24.66
C GLU A 223 -12.01 -3.24 -23.40
N ASN A 224 -13.03 -3.80 -22.75
CA ASN A 224 -13.62 -3.24 -21.51
C ASN A 224 -12.74 -3.44 -20.26
N ARG A 225 -11.80 -4.38 -20.28
CA ARG A 225 -10.86 -4.66 -19.19
C ARG A 225 -9.48 -4.04 -19.42
N LYS A 226 -9.19 -3.67 -20.67
CA LYS A 226 -7.94 -3.06 -21.11
C LYS A 226 -7.73 -1.68 -20.50
N PHE A 227 -6.51 -1.40 -20.04
CA PHE A 227 -6.14 -0.04 -19.68
C PHE A 227 -5.80 0.77 -20.92
N LYS A 228 -6.47 1.91 -21.05
CA LYS A 228 -6.18 2.94 -22.06
C LYS A 228 -5.69 4.20 -21.38
N LEU A 229 -4.93 5.01 -22.11
CA LEU A 229 -4.38 6.28 -21.62
C LEU A 229 -4.99 7.44 -22.41
N THR A 230 -4.86 8.66 -21.88
CA THR A 230 -5.33 9.91 -22.52
C THR A 230 -6.84 10.01 -22.73
N LYS A 231 -7.29 11.21 -23.09
CA LYS A 231 -8.70 11.48 -23.44
C LYS A 231 -9.19 10.67 -24.63
N GLU A 232 -8.29 10.44 -25.58
CA GLU A 232 -8.54 9.73 -26.84
C GLU A 232 -8.52 8.22 -26.67
N LYS A 233 -8.28 7.73 -25.45
CA LYS A 233 -8.17 6.30 -25.12
C LYS A 233 -7.11 5.60 -25.98
N ALA A 234 -5.89 6.12 -25.95
CA ALA A 234 -4.74 5.52 -26.60
C ALA A 234 -4.42 4.14 -26.02
N ASP A 235 -4.09 3.20 -26.90
CA ASP A 235 -3.67 1.85 -26.55
C ASP A 235 -2.16 1.81 -26.24
N VAL A 236 -1.78 0.97 -25.29
CA VAL A 236 -0.36 0.75 -24.93
C VAL A 236 0.06 -0.62 -25.45
N TYR A 237 1.20 -0.66 -26.15
CA TYR A 237 1.82 -1.87 -26.65
C TYR A 237 3.23 -2.02 -26.08
N PHE A 238 3.53 -3.20 -25.55
CA PHE A 238 4.89 -3.53 -25.13
C PHE A 238 5.67 -4.12 -26.30
N LYS A 239 6.29 -3.25 -27.10
CA LYS A 239 7.03 -3.60 -28.31
C LYS A 239 8.30 -2.77 -28.49
N ASP A 240 9.35 -3.41 -28.96
CA ASP A 240 10.59 -2.72 -29.35
C ASP A 240 10.41 -1.89 -30.65
N LYS A 241 11.48 -1.22 -31.09
CA LYS A 241 11.50 -0.40 -32.32
C LYS A 241 11.23 -1.23 -33.59
N SER A 242 11.56 -2.52 -33.59
CA SER A 242 11.33 -3.45 -34.69
C SER A 242 9.92 -4.07 -34.66
N GLY A 243 9.13 -3.79 -33.63
CA GLY A 243 7.78 -4.30 -33.47
C GLY A 243 7.67 -5.65 -32.77
N ASN A 244 8.77 -6.19 -32.24
CA ASN A 244 8.77 -7.45 -31.51
C ASN A 244 8.06 -7.28 -30.16
N ASN A 245 7.34 -8.31 -29.71
CA ASN A 245 6.69 -8.33 -28.40
C ASN A 245 7.73 -8.32 -27.27
N LYS A 246 7.57 -7.41 -26.30
CA LYS A 246 8.45 -7.20 -25.14
C LYS A 246 7.75 -7.30 -23.79
N VAL A 247 6.54 -7.88 -23.75
CA VAL A 247 5.73 -7.96 -22.52
C VAL A 247 6.49 -8.62 -21.38
N ASN A 248 7.10 -9.79 -21.63
CA ASN A 248 7.77 -10.54 -20.57
C ASN A 248 9.05 -9.83 -20.11
N GLU A 249 9.82 -9.26 -21.02
CA GLU A 249 11.01 -8.47 -20.69
C GLU A 249 10.66 -7.23 -19.86
N VAL A 250 9.55 -6.55 -20.18
CA VAL A 250 9.03 -5.44 -19.38
C VAL A 250 8.64 -5.90 -17.97
N ILE A 251 7.91 -7.02 -17.85
CA ILE A 251 7.51 -7.58 -16.55
C ILE A 251 8.75 -7.91 -15.71
N GLU A 252 9.71 -8.65 -16.28
CA GLU A 252 10.93 -9.05 -15.58
C GLU A 252 11.79 -7.85 -15.20
N LYS A 253 11.90 -6.83 -16.07
CA LYS A 253 12.65 -5.61 -15.77
C LYS A 253 12.00 -4.80 -14.63
N VAL A 254 10.66 -4.77 -14.55
CA VAL A 254 9.96 -4.14 -13.43
C VAL A 254 10.16 -4.93 -12.13
N LYS A 255 9.97 -6.25 -12.15
CA LYS A 255 10.11 -7.12 -10.96
C LYS A 255 11.56 -7.17 -10.43
N SER A 256 12.55 -7.12 -11.31
CA SER A 256 13.97 -7.08 -10.93
C SER A 256 14.50 -5.70 -10.58
N SER A 257 13.71 -4.63 -10.74
CA SER A 257 14.13 -3.27 -10.39
C SER A 257 14.40 -3.14 -8.89
N ARG A 258 15.51 -2.48 -8.53
CA ARG A 258 15.81 -2.14 -7.13
C ARG A 258 14.89 -1.05 -6.57
N SER A 259 14.29 -0.23 -7.45
CA SER A 259 13.39 0.84 -7.03
C SER A 259 12.00 0.29 -6.68
N ILE A 260 11.70 0.22 -5.38
CA ILE A 260 10.38 -0.19 -4.90
C ILE A 260 9.26 0.75 -5.35
N ASP A 261 9.57 2.05 -5.52
CA ASP A 261 8.59 3.04 -5.96
C ASP A 261 8.22 2.85 -7.43
N LEU A 262 9.16 2.40 -8.26
CA LEU A 262 8.87 1.98 -9.63
C LEU A 262 7.87 0.81 -9.63
N LYS A 263 8.17 -0.24 -8.87
CA LYS A 263 7.29 -1.42 -8.74
C LYS A 263 5.88 -1.02 -8.27
N LYS A 264 5.80 -0.17 -7.23
CA LYS A 264 4.55 0.34 -6.66
C LYS A 264 3.75 1.19 -7.66
N THR A 265 4.42 1.96 -8.51
CA THR A 265 3.75 2.76 -9.54
C THR A 265 2.99 1.87 -10.52
N TYR A 266 3.60 0.78 -10.98
CA TYR A 266 2.90 -0.22 -11.80
C TYR A 266 1.79 -0.93 -11.03
N ALA A 267 2.09 -1.44 -9.83
CA ALA A 267 1.14 -2.21 -9.01
C ALA A 267 -0.13 -1.42 -8.65
N THR A 268 -0.02 -0.10 -8.44
CA THR A 268 -1.12 0.75 -7.99
C THR A 268 -1.92 1.40 -9.12
N PHE A 269 -1.47 1.28 -10.38
CA PHE A 269 -2.17 1.90 -11.49
C PHE A 269 -3.60 1.35 -11.63
N SER A 270 -4.56 2.22 -11.91
CA SER A 270 -5.99 1.85 -11.92
C SER A 270 -6.77 2.31 -13.15
N GLY A 271 -6.12 2.97 -14.12
CA GLY A 271 -6.80 3.49 -15.33
C GLY A 271 -7.97 4.45 -15.08
N ARG A 272 -8.11 4.99 -13.86
CA ARG A 272 -9.26 5.83 -13.48
C ARG A 272 -9.11 7.22 -14.07
N SER A 273 -10.22 7.79 -14.56
CA SER A 273 -10.29 9.13 -15.16
C SER A 273 -9.78 10.28 -14.27
N THR A 274 -9.58 10.03 -12.96
CA THR A 274 -9.02 11.02 -12.04
C THR A 274 -7.53 11.28 -12.24
N LYS A 275 -6.77 10.35 -12.84
CA LYS A 275 -5.34 10.49 -13.13
C LYS A 275 -5.11 11.51 -14.26
N THR A 276 -4.08 12.36 -14.16
CA THR A 276 -3.82 13.43 -15.14
C THR A 276 -3.54 12.89 -16.54
N ILE A 277 -2.81 11.79 -16.66
CA ILE A 277 -2.54 11.10 -17.93
C ILE A 277 -3.82 10.64 -18.64
N GLN A 278 -4.92 10.44 -17.91
CA GLN A 278 -6.24 10.11 -18.48
C GLN A 278 -7.01 11.33 -18.96
N LYS A 279 -6.58 12.54 -18.57
CA LYS A 279 -7.26 13.83 -18.86
C LYS A 279 -6.53 14.69 -19.89
N ILE A 280 -5.28 14.37 -20.22
CA ILE A 280 -4.54 15.07 -21.27
C ILE A 280 -4.88 14.48 -22.64
N SER A 281 -4.71 15.26 -23.70
CA SER A 281 -4.78 14.72 -25.06
C SER A 281 -3.49 14.00 -25.43
N LEU A 282 -3.59 13.06 -26.36
CA LEU A 282 -2.47 12.34 -26.92
C LEU A 282 -1.48 13.26 -27.64
N GLU A 283 -1.97 14.31 -28.32
CA GLU A 283 -1.10 15.32 -28.94
C GLU A 283 -0.28 16.07 -27.89
N ARG A 284 -0.91 16.45 -26.76
CA ARG A 284 -0.20 17.11 -25.67
C ARG A 284 0.83 16.19 -25.05
N LEU A 285 0.48 14.91 -24.83
CA LEU A 285 1.43 13.91 -24.34
C LEU A 285 2.61 13.72 -25.32
N ASN A 286 2.34 13.68 -26.62
CA ASN A 286 3.39 13.60 -27.63
C ASN A 286 4.30 14.84 -27.59
N GLY A 287 3.75 16.04 -27.43
CA GLY A 287 4.54 17.27 -27.24
C GLY A 287 5.53 17.15 -26.09
N VAL A 288 5.06 16.71 -24.92
CA VAL A 288 5.87 16.44 -23.72
C VAL A 288 6.97 15.41 -24.01
N ILE A 289 6.67 14.35 -24.76
CA ILE A 289 7.66 13.33 -25.17
C ILE A 289 8.69 13.88 -26.16
N GLN A 290 8.31 14.77 -27.08
CA GLN A 290 9.25 15.41 -28.00
C GLN A 290 10.18 16.37 -27.27
N GLU A 291 9.67 17.15 -26.31
CA GLU A 291 10.48 18.00 -25.44
C GLU A 291 11.50 17.16 -24.66
N LEU A 292 11.08 16.01 -24.13
CA LEU A 292 11.98 15.10 -23.42
C LEU A 292 13.09 14.54 -24.33
N LYS A 293 12.76 14.23 -25.60
CA LYS A 293 13.75 13.80 -26.60
C LYS A 293 14.73 14.91 -26.97
N LEU A 294 14.26 16.16 -27.07
CA LEU A 294 15.12 17.32 -27.31
C LEU A 294 16.06 17.56 -26.13
N TYR A 295 15.54 17.42 -24.90
CA TYR A 295 16.33 17.50 -23.68
C TYR A 295 17.46 16.46 -23.66
N ALA A 296 17.14 15.18 -23.91
CA ALA A 296 18.13 14.09 -23.94
C ALA A 296 19.17 14.22 -25.06
N LYS A 297 18.90 15.01 -26.10
CA LYS A 297 19.85 15.32 -27.18
C LYS A 297 20.77 16.50 -26.87
N ASN A 298 20.48 17.29 -25.84
CA ASN A 298 21.23 18.50 -25.56
C ASN A 298 22.57 18.15 -24.90
N PRO A 299 23.72 18.33 -25.57
CA PRO A 299 25.02 17.95 -25.03
C PRO A 299 25.49 18.83 -23.87
N GLN A 300 24.83 19.97 -23.62
CA GLN A 300 25.20 20.91 -22.55
C GLN A 300 24.48 20.63 -21.22
N LYS A 301 23.60 19.64 -21.17
CA LYS A 301 22.89 19.26 -19.94
C LYS A 301 23.33 17.86 -19.53
N GLU A 302 23.50 17.65 -18.23
CA GLU A 302 23.59 16.29 -17.71
C GLU A 302 22.19 15.69 -17.63
N HIS A 303 22.06 14.45 -18.08
CA HIS A 303 20.82 13.69 -18.08
C HIS A 303 21.09 12.25 -17.64
N TYR A 304 20.19 11.72 -16.82
CA TYR A 304 20.29 10.34 -16.31
C TYR A 304 19.65 9.29 -17.21
N PHE A 305 19.11 9.70 -18.37
CA PHE A 305 18.39 8.82 -19.29
C PHE A 305 18.76 9.14 -20.74
N THR A 306 18.63 8.13 -21.58
CA THR A 306 18.91 8.19 -23.02
C THR A 306 17.63 8.27 -23.85
N ILE A 307 17.77 8.66 -25.11
CA ILE A 307 16.64 8.73 -26.07
C ILE A 307 15.95 7.37 -26.22
N ASP A 308 16.71 6.29 -26.11
CA ASP A 308 16.21 4.92 -26.26
C ASP A 308 15.32 4.47 -25.10
N GLU A 309 15.37 5.16 -23.97
CA GLU A 309 14.51 4.93 -22.81
C GLU A 309 13.20 5.73 -22.88
N ILE A 310 13.00 6.56 -23.91
CA ILE A 310 11.78 7.38 -24.05
C ILE A 310 10.72 6.60 -24.85
N PRO A 311 9.49 6.40 -24.31
CA PRO A 311 8.39 5.78 -25.04
C PRO A 311 8.11 6.44 -26.38
N ARG A 312 7.64 5.66 -27.35
CA ARG A 312 7.23 6.16 -28.67
C ARG A 312 5.72 6.38 -28.69
N ILE A 313 5.28 7.48 -29.28
CA ILE A 313 3.85 7.80 -29.41
C ILE A 313 3.53 7.95 -30.89
N ASP A 314 2.49 7.23 -31.33
CA ASP A 314 1.84 7.41 -32.61
C ASP A 314 0.47 8.06 -32.38
N THR A 315 0.37 9.35 -32.70
CA THR A 315 -0.88 10.10 -32.53
C THR A 315 -1.94 9.73 -33.55
N LYS A 316 -1.54 9.21 -34.73
CA LYS A 316 -2.48 8.84 -35.81
C LYS A 316 -3.18 7.54 -35.47
N GLU A 317 -2.39 6.52 -35.10
CA GLU A 317 -2.91 5.20 -34.73
C GLU A 317 -3.41 5.14 -33.28
N LYS A 318 -3.19 6.22 -32.50
CA LYS A 318 -3.50 6.31 -31.07
C LYS A 318 -2.80 5.25 -30.22
N GLN A 319 -1.50 5.07 -30.46
CA GLN A 319 -0.70 4.03 -29.83
C GLN A 319 0.50 4.59 -29.07
N ILE A 320 0.81 3.97 -27.93
CA ILE A 320 2.00 4.24 -27.13
C ILE A 320 2.81 2.94 -27.07
N TYR A 321 4.05 2.98 -27.52
CA TYR A 321 4.96 1.83 -27.52
C TYR A 321 5.99 1.97 -26.40
N VAL A 322 6.09 0.91 -25.62
CA VAL A 322 6.98 0.78 -24.46
C VAL A 322 7.78 -0.52 -24.60
N ASP A 323 9.02 -0.52 -24.15
CA ASP A 323 9.91 -1.68 -24.08
C ASP A 323 10.58 -1.72 -22.70
N GLU A 324 11.46 -2.70 -22.46
CA GLU A 324 12.12 -2.88 -21.17
C GLU A 324 13.04 -1.70 -20.79
N LYS A 325 13.53 -0.94 -21.77
CA LYS A 325 14.37 0.24 -21.52
C LYS A 325 13.55 1.43 -21.04
N SER A 326 12.33 1.55 -21.54
CA SER A 326 11.47 2.71 -21.31
C SER A 326 10.57 2.64 -20.07
N ILE A 327 10.71 1.60 -19.25
CA ILE A 327 9.82 1.38 -18.09
C ILE A 327 9.87 2.51 -17.05
N LYS A 328 11.03 3.13 -16.81
CA LYS A 328 11.18 4.20 -15.80
C LYS A 328 10.43 5.46 -16.23
N ILE A 329 10.62 5.87 -17.49
CA ILE A 329 9.95 7.03 -18.08
C ILE A 329 8.45 6.75 -18.21
N PHE A 330 8.06 5.55 -18.65
CA PHE A 330 6.64 5.18 -18.72
C PHE A 330 5.97 5.19 -17.34
N ALA A 331 6.62 4.66 -16.29
CA ALA A 331 6.09 4.73 -14.93
C ALA A 331 5.90 6.19 -14.44
N ALA A 332 6.88 7.05 -14.68
CA ALA A 332 6.79 8.46 -14.33
C ALA A 332 5.69 9.19 -15.14
N MET A 333 5.36 8.74 -16.35
CA MET A 333 4.16 9.18 -17.08
C MET A 333 2.88 8.70 -16.36
N LEU A 334 2.80 7.42 -15.94
CA LEU A 334 1.64 6.88 -15.21
C LEU A 334 1.38 7.61 -13.89
N ASN A 335 2.45 8.06 -13.22
CA ASN A 335 2.37 8.81 -11.97
C ASN A 335 2.14 10.32 -12.16
N ASN A 336 2.16 10.81 -13.41
CA ASN A 336 2.03 12.22 -13.81
C ASN A 336 3.20 13.14 -13.42
N GLU A 337 4.31 12.59 -12.93
CA GLU A 337 5.46 13.35 -12.47
C GLU A 337 6.17 14.05 -13.65
N ILE A 338 6.28 13.37 -14.80
CA ILE A 338 6.87 13.95 -16.02
C ILE A 338 6.03 15.11 -16.57
N ILE A 339 4.70 15.00 -16.52
CA ILE A 339 3.80 15.99 -17.14
C ILE A 339 3.82 17.33 -16.40
N GLN A 340 3.93 17.30 -15.06
CA GLN A 340 3.99 18.52 -14.26
C GLN A 340 5.39 19.15 -14.31
N LYS A 341 6.44 18.33 -14.15
CA LYS A 341 7.83 18.78 -14.11
C LYS A 341 8.34 19.37 -15.44
N LEU A 342 7.84 18.89 -16.59
CA LEU A 342 8.18 19.46 -17.90
C LEU A 342 7.53 20.83 -18.14
N LEU A 343 6.31 21.07 -17.63
CA LEU A 343 5.64 22.37 -17.72
C LEU A 343 6.34 23.44 -16.85
N ASP A 344 6.96 23.01 -15.75
CA ASP A 344 7.65 23.88 -14.79
C ASP A 344 9.17 23.97 -15.04
N GLY A 345 9.69 23.32 -16.09
CA GLY A 345 11.10 23.38 -16.51
C GLY A 345 12.11 22.60 -15.64
N THR A 346 11.65 21.80 -14.67
CA THR A 346 12.48 21.03 -13.73
C THR A 346 12.48 19.54 -14.10
N ILE A 347 13.26 19.15 -15.11
CA ILE A 347 13.25 17.76 -15.64
C ILE A 347 14.07 16.83 -14.74
N GLU A 348 13.47 16.43 -13.62
CA GLU A 348 13.95 15.30 -12.81
C GLU A 348 12.99 14.12 -12.95
N ILE A 349 13.40 13.11 -13.74
CA ILE A 349 12.67 11.85 -13.81
C ILE A 349 13.04 11.00 -12.58
N PRO A 350 12.06 10.58 -11.75
CA PRO A 350 12.33 9.70 -10.62
C PRO A 350 12.86 8.32 -11.09
N TYR A 351 13.33 7.50 -10.15
CA TYR A 351 13.81 6.12 -10.38
C TYR A 351 15.21 5.99 -11.03
N TYR A 352 15.90 7.11 -11.26
CA TYR A 352 17.30 7.14 -11.72
C TYR A 352 18.32 7.50 -10.61
N GLN A 353 17.85 7.91 -9.43
CA GLN A 353 18.70 8.39 -8.32
C GLN A 353 19.18 7.28 -7.37
N ASP A 354 18.70 6.04 -7.52
CA ASP A 354 18.97 4.91 -6.61
C ASP A 354 19.90 3.82 -7.22
N GLU A 355 20.73 4.17 -8.21
CA GLU A 355 21.70 3.22 -8.82
C GLU A 355 23.12 3.34 -8.29
#